data_AF-A0A7H4MU46-F1
#
_entry.id   AF-A0A7H4MU46-F1
#
_cell.length_a   1.000
_cell.length_b   1.000
_cell.length_c   1.000
_cell.angle_alpha   90.00
_cell.angle_beta   90.00
_cell.angle_gamma   90.00
#
_symmetry.space_group_name_H-M   'P 1'
#
loop_
_entity.id
_entity.type
_entity.pdbx_description
1 polymer ?
#
loop_
_entity_poly.entity_id
_entity_poly.type
_entity_poly.pdbx_seq_one_letter_code
_entity_poly.pdbx_strand_id
1 'polypeptide(L)'
;MDGITVDNDLTMANTDALDIDSCQQVHVANSFFSAADDAICLKTTDKPAAIQRPLRQVTIVNCTLRSKSCAFKIGTETWQDIEDIVVSNCTIYDSNRGIGLISRDGGRLRRMLFTSMTFECVAAPACHWGEADPIFLSARRRNPQIEPGEITQIQFRGLCGECEGAINMHSETPSMINRIRLESIQLTQRLHCHGWQGNYDIRPPCNPFSPTGMGIDNAWCLNPETGKAWGVEPYPGGLPVLFAQGVSDLVIRELDWQRPVPLPAGWNTQALCLEKCERSSVRET
;
A
#
# COMPACT_ATOMS: atom_id res chain seq x y z
N MET A 1 3.09 -1.21 23.37
CA MET A 1 1.75 -0.57 23.48
C MET A 1 0.74 -1.69 23.44
N ASP A 2 -0.22 -1.69 24.35
CA ASP A 2 -1.22 -2.76 24.48
C ASP A 2 -2.54 -2.14 24.93
N GLY A 3 -3.66 -2.53 24.32
CA GLY A 3 -4.99 -2.05 24.70
C GLY A 3 -5.27 -0.58 24.38
N ILE A 4 -4.62 0.00 23.37
CA ILE A 4 -4.78 1.41 23.01
C ILE A 4 -5.95 1.58 22.05
N THR A 5 -6.72 2.65 22.21
CA THR A 5 -7.77 3.08 21.28
C THR A 5 -7.49 4.50 20.84
N VAL A 6 -7.33 4.70 19.53
CA VAL A 6 -7.30 6.02 18.89
C VAL A 6 -8.40 6.04 17.85
N ASP A 7 -9.34 6.98 17.99
CA ASP A 7 -10.46 7.16 17.07
C ASP A 7 -10.53 8.62 16.63
N ASN A 8 -9.80 8.93 15.56
CA ASN A 8 -9.76 10.27 15.00
C ASN A 8 -11.00 10.53 14.13
N ASP A 9 -11.39 11.81 14.03
CA ASP A 9 -12.40 12.23 13.06
C ASP A 9 -11.88 12.02 11.63
N LEU A 10 -12.57 11.17 10.86
CA LEU A 10 -12.19 10.82 9.49
C LEU A 10 -12.35 11.96 8.47
N THR A 11 -12.92 13.09 8.88
CA THR A 11 -13.02 14.29 8.04
C THR A 11 -11.79 15.20 8.15
N MET A 12 -10.91 14.95 9.13
CA MET A 12 -9.75 15.79 9.41
C MET A 12 -8.50 15.26 8.71
N ALA A 13 -8.04 15.94 7.66
CA ALA A 13 -6.81 15.57 6.96
C ALA A 13 -5.56 15.60 7.87
N ASN A 14 -4.52 14.84 7.49
CA ASN A 14 -3.20 14.82 8.13
C ASN A 14 -3.26 14.36 9.61
N THR A 15 -4.06 13.33 9.87
CA THR A 15 -4.33 12.76 11.21
C THR A 15 -3.92 11.29 11.30
N ASP A 16 -2.62 11.00 11.14
CA ASP A 16 -2.07 9.68 11.43
C ASP A 16 -2.40 9.30 12.90
N ALA A 17 -2.83 8.07 13.15
CA ALA A 17 -3.16 7.63 14.51
C ALA A 17 -1.93 7.16 15.30
N LEU A 18 -0.98 6.49 14.65
CA LEU A 18 0.27 6.05 15.26
C LEU A 18 1.44 6.08 14.28
N ASP A 19 2.41 6.95 14.58
CA ASP A 19 3.70 7.01 13.91
C ASP A 19 4.81 6.34 14.72
N ILE A 20 5.46 5.34 14.13
CA ILE A 20 6.67 4.73 14.67
C ILE A 20 7.82 5.12 13.75
N ASP A 21 8.65 6.04 14.22
CA ASP A 21 9.72 6.63 13.41
C ASP A 21 11.09 6.27 13.96
N SER A 22 11.89 5.56 13.16
CA SER A 22 13.27 5.17 13.49
C SER A 22 13.42 4.46 14.85
N CYS A 23 12.44 3.62 15.20
CA CYS A 23 12.39 2.88 16.46
C CYS A 23 12.83 1.41 16.29
N GLN A 24 13.24 0.78 17.40
CA GLN A 24 13.62 -0.63 17.42
C GLN A 24 12.93 -1.34 18.58
N GLN A 25 12.64 -2.64 18.42
CA GLN A 25 12.00 -3.47 19.45
C GLN A 25 10.61 -2.94 19.83
N VAL A 26 9.78 -2.71 18.81
CA VAL A 26 8.44 -2.16 19.00
C VAL A 26 7.42 -3.29 19.03
N HIS A 27 6.55 -3.27 20.03
CA HIS A 27 5.44 -4.20 20.15
C HIS A 27 4.12 -3.42 20.30
N VAL A 28 3.18 -3.64 19.38
CA VAL A 28 1.81 -3.09 19.43
C VAL A 28 0.84 -4.26 19.42
N ALA A 29 -0.04 -4.33 20.41
CA ALA A 29 -0.97 -5.43 20.57
C ALA A 29 -2.37 -4.97 20.98
N ASN A 30 -3.38 -5.77 20.62
CA ASN A 30 -4.76 -5.66 21.15
C ASN A 30 -5.34 -4.23 21.10
N SER A 31 -5.10 -3.52 20.00
CA SER A 31 -5.37 -2.08 19.91
C SER A 31 -6.30 -1.75 18.74
N PHE A 32 -6.94 -0.59 18.82
CA PHE A 32 -7.81 -0.03 17.80
C PHE A 32 -7.24 1.31 17.32
N PHE A 33 -7.08 1.47 16.01
CA PHE A 33 -6.63 2.71 15.39
C PHE A 33 -7.52 3.08 14.20
N SER A 34 -8.11 4.28 14.25
CA SER A 34 -8.98 4.86 13.23
C SER A 34 -8.50 6.28 12.91
N ALA A 35 -8.23 6.55 11.63
CA ALA A 35 -7.57 7.77 11.16
C ALA A 35 -8.07 8.23 9.78
N ALA A 36 -8.15 9.55 9.53
CA ALA A 36 -8.38 10.02 8.17
C ALA A 36 -7.15 9.77 7.29
N ASP A 37 -5.96 9.89 7.88
CA ASP A 37 -4.71 9.49 7.24
C ASP A 37 -4.28 8.11 7.75
N ASP A 38 -3.02 7.85 8.05
CA ASP A 38 -2.56 6.48 8.28
C ASP A 38 -2.92 5.95 9.68
N ALA A 39 -3.51 4.76 9.78
CA ALA A 39 -3.86 4.22 11.11
C ALA A 39 -2.61 3.78 11.88
N ILE A 40 -1.70 3.06 11.23
CA ILE A 40 -0.34 2.82 11.72
C ILE A 40 0.65 3.10 10.59
N CYS A 41 1.65 3.93 10.86
CA CYS A 41 2.68 4.31 9.91
C CYS A 41 4.08 4.03 10.48
N LEU A 42 4.84 3.17 9.80
CA LEU A 42 6.27 2.96 10.07
C LEU A 42 7.09 3.82 9.12
N LYS A 43 8.02 4.60 9.67
CA LYS A 43 8.87 5.48 8.85
C LYS A 43 10.28 5.64 9.39
N THR A 44 11.14 6.14 8.54
CA THR A 44 12.46 6.64 8.91
C THR A 44 12.59 7.99 8.24
N THR A 45 12.28 9.05 8.99
CA THR A 45 12.34 10.43 8.49
C THR A 45 13.80 10.87 8.27
N ASP A 46 13.99 11.98 7.57
CA ASP A 46 15.32 12.61 7.49
C ASP A 46 15.65 13.26 8.83
N LYS A 47 16.58 12.69 9.58
CA LYS A 47 17.01 13.18 10.88
C LYS A 47 18.51 13.47 10.88
N PRO A 48 18.98 14.33 11.82
CA PRO A 48 20.41 14.52 12.03
C PRO A 48 21.13 13.19 12.28
N ALA A 49 22.35 13.06 11.75
CA ALA A 49 23.14 11.82 11.79
C ALA A 49 23.27 11.18 13.18
N ALA A 50 23.24 11.98 14.25
CA ALA A 50 23.31 11.49 15.63
C ALA A 50 22.10 10.64 16.07
N ILE A 51 20.95 10.79 15.40
CA ILE A 51 19.71 10.07 15.73
C ILE A 51 19.12 9.30 14.54
N GLN A 52 19.69 9.46 13.34
CA GLN A 52 19.34 8.70 12.15
C GLN A 52 19.65 7.21 12.37
N ARG A 53 18.62 6.37 12.33
CA ARG A 53 18.77 4.93 12.59
C ARG A 53 17.71 4.11 11.84
N PRO A 54 18.00 2.84 11.54
CA PRO A 54 17.00 1.94 10.95
C PRO A 54 15.86 1.65 11.92
N LEU A 55 14.69 1.37 11.34
CA LEU A 55 13.52 0.86 12.05
C LEU A 55 13.51 -0.66 11.94
N ARG A 56 13.53 -1.38 13.06
CA ARG A 56 13.59 -2.85 13.00
C ARG A 56 13.02 -3.56 14.21
N GLN A 57 12.69 -4.85 14.03
CA GLN A 57 12.17 -5.71 15.09
C GLN A 57 10.83 -5.17 15.60
N VAL A 58 9.84 -5.08 14.71
CA VAL A 58 8.50 -4.59 15.03
C VAL A 58 7.49 -5.73 14.92
N THR A 59 6.66 -5.85 15.95
CA THR A 59 5.53 -6.79 15.97
C THR A 59 4.24 -6.03 16.21
N ILE A 60 3.28 -6.19 15.31
CA ILE A 60 1.92 -5.66 15.41
C ILE A 60 0.97 -6.85 15.37
N VAL A 61 0.15 -7.00 16.39
CA VAL A 61 -0.68 -8.20 16.54
C VAL A 61 -2.05 -7.88 17.14
N ASN A 62 -3.09 -8.60 16.70
CA ASN A 62 -4.44 -8.46 17.27
C ASN A 62 -4.98 -7.02 17.23
N CYS A 63 -4.73 -6.28 16.14
CA CYS A 63 -5.17 -4.90 16.02
C CYS A 63 -6.32 -4.75 15.02
N THR A 64 -7.22 -3.81 15.29
CA THR A 64 -8.30 -3.43 14.38
C THR A 64 -8.01 -2.04 13.82
N LEU A 65 -7.99 -1.93 12.49
CA LEU A 65 -7.48 -0.75 11.78
C LEU A 65 -8.52 -0.22 10.79
N ARG A 66 -8.68 1.11 10.75
CA ARG A 66 -9.54 1.82 9.80
C ARG A 66 -8.84 3.08 9.31
N SER A 67 -8.86 3.35 8.01
CA SER A 67 -8.18 4.52 7.46
C SER A 67 -8.78 5.04 6.15
N LYS A 68 -9.01 6.36 6.01
CA LYS A 68 -9.31 6.93 4.69
C LYS A 68 -8.09 7.02 3.76
N SER A 69 -6.89 6.78 4.28
CA SER A 69 -5.62 6.67 3.56
C SER A 69 -5.12 5.22 3.61
N CYS A 70 -4.13 4.87 4.46
CA CYS A 70 -3.67 3.50 4.61
C CYS A 70 -3.81 2.95 6.05
N ALA A 71 -4.42 1.77 6.20
CA ALA A 71 -4.61 1.14 7.50
C ALA A 71 -3.27 0.70 8.12
N PHE A 72 -2.39 0.08 7.33
CA PHE A 72 -1.02 -0.17 7.74
C PHE A 72 -0.05 0.27 6.66
N LYS A 73 0.78 1.27 6.97
CA LYS A 73 1.73 1.86 6.02
C LYS A 73 3.16 1.73 6.48
N ILE A 74 4.04 1.54 5.50
CA ILE A 74 5.48 1.81 5.63
C ILE A 74 5.86 2.88 4.60
N GLY A 75 6.54 3.93 5.08
CA GLY A 75 6.84 5.13 4.32
C GLY A 75 5.77 6.23 4.55
N THR A 76 5.76 7.32 3.80
CA THR A 76 6.52 7.54 2.56
C THR A 76 8.00 7.82 2.80
N GLU A 77 8.36 8.35 3.98
CA GLU A 77 9.75 8.65 4.32
C GLU A 77 10.52 7.39 4.73
N THR A 78 11.52 7.01 3.94
CA THR A 78 12.26 5.74 4.08
C THR A 78 13.78 5.95 4.02
N TRP A 79 14.32 6.93 4.76
CA TRP A 79 15.73 7.33 4.72
C TRP A 79 16.73 6.33 5.34
N GLN A 80 16.25 5.29 6.02
CA GLN A 80 17.06 4.17 6.51
C GLN A 80 16.29 2.86 6.28
N ASP A 81 17.00 1.73 6.40
CA ASP A 81 16.39 0.41 6.28
C ASP A 81 15.23 0.24 7.29
N ILE A 82 14.14 -0.33 6.81
CA ILE A 82 12.98 -0.76 7.59
C ILE A 82 12.85 -2.26 7.43
N GLU A 83 13.10 -3.01 8.51
CA GLU A 83 13.30 -4.47 8.39
C GLU A 83 12.84 -5.27 9.61
N ASP A 84 12.60 -6.57 9.41
CA ASP A 84 12.19 -7.50 10.47
C ASP A 84 10.86 -7.09 11.12
N ILE A 85 9.80 -7.08 10.30
CA ILE A 85 8.44 -6.65 10.67
C ILE A 85 7.48 -7.84 10.60
N VAL A 86 6.69 -8.04 11.65
CA VAL A 86 5.61 -9.03 11.68
C VAL A 86 4.30 -8.30 11.99
N VAL A 87 3.33 -8.43 11.09
CA VAL A 87 1.96 -7.94 11.29
C VAL A 87 1.01 -9.12 11.17
N SER A 88 0.27 -9.44 12.23
CA SER A 88 -0.54 -10.66 12.24
C SER A 88 -1.85 -10.53 13.02
N ASN A 89 -2.85 -11.32 12.65
CA ASN A 89 -4.14 -11.38 13.37
C ASN A 89 -4.84 -10.01 13.45
N CYS A 90 -4.76 -9.21 12.39
CA CYS A 90 -5.39 -7.90 12.33
C CYS A 90 -6.70 -7.92 11.55
N THR A 91 -7.59 -6.98 11.84
CA THR A 91 -8.80 -6.73 11.05
C THR A 91 -8.72 -5.33 10.46
N ILE A 92 -8.73 -5.23 9.14
CA ILE A 92 -8.81 -3.97 8.41
C ILE A 92 -10.24 -3.81 7.89
N TYR A 93 -10.84 -2.64 8.08
CA TYR A 93 -12.19 -2.36 7.58
C TYR A 93 -12.34 -0.90 7.16
N ASP A 94 -13.33 -0.61 6.28
CA ASP A 94 -13.61 0.74 5.74
C ASP A 94 -12.34 1.54 5.43
N SER A 95 -11.40 0.90 4.71
CA SER A 95 -10.06 1.47 4.48
C SER A 95 -9.72 1.68 3.01
N ASN A 96 -9.12 2.81 2.65
CA ASN A 96 -8.75 3.06 1.25
C ASN A 96 -7.57 2.20 0.80
N ARG A 97 -6.57 2.00 1.66
CA ARG A 97 -5.57 0.95 1.48
C ARG A 97 -5.49 0.07 2.70
N GLY A 98 -5.37 -1.23 2.49
CA GLY A 98 -5.09 -2.19 3.55
C GLY A 98 -3.64 -2.10 4.01
N ILE A 99 -2.74 -2.69 3.23
CA ILE A 99 -1.30 -2.67 3.50
C ILE A 99 -0.57 -1.89 2.41
N GLY A 100 0.13 -0.82 2.77
CA GLY A 100 0.91 0.02 1.86
C GLY A 100 2.41 0.01 2.17
N LEU A 101 3.25 -0.47 1.25
CA LEU A 101 4.72 -0.32 1.36
C LEU A 101 5.22 0.64 0.29
N ILE A 102 5.67 1.81 0.72
CA ILE A 102 5.97 2.94 -0.17
C ILE A 102 7.42 3.37 0.05
N SER A 103 8.29 3.03 -0.90
CA SER A 103 9.73 3.33 -0.85
C SER A 103 10.07 4.53 -1.73
N ARG A 104 10.76 5.52 -1.18
CA ARG A 104 11.13 6.76 -1.88
C ARG A 104 12.55 7.28 -1.61
N ASP A 105 13.18 6.91 -0.50
CA ASP A 105 14.37 7.61 0.05
C ASP A 105 15.63 6.73 0.25
N GLY A 106 15.73 5.63 -0.47
CA GLY A 106 16.94 4.79 -0.50
C GLY A 106 17.03 3.68 0.56
N GLY A 107 16.34 3.82 1.69
CA GLY A 107 16.25 2.77 2.72
C GLY A 107 15.46 1.55 2.23
N ARG A 108 16.00 0.36 2.45
CA ARG A 108 15.40 -0.89 1.98
C ARG A 108 14.24 -1.32 2.88
N LEU A 109 13.16 -1.80 2.29
CA LEU A 109 12.04 -2.42 3.00
C LEU A 109 12.18 -3.94 2.84
N ARG A 110 12.53 -4.67 3.91
CA ARG A 110 12.78 -6.11 3.78
C ARG A 110 12.46 -7.00 4.98
N ARG A 111 12.26 -8.29 4.70
CA ARG A 111 12.00 -9.34 5.69
C ARG A 111 10.76 -9.03 6.52
N MET A 112 9.61 -9.04 5.85
CA MET A 112 8.33 -8.69 6.46
C MET A 112 7.29 -9.78 6.23
N LEU A 113 6.48 -10.04 7.26
CA LEU A 113 5.41 -11.03 7.23
C LEU A 113 4.08 -10.37 7.59
N PHE A 114 3.10 -10.52 6.71
CA PHE A 114 1.71 -10.10 6.90
C PHE A 114 0.83 -11.34 6.89
N THR A 115 0.26 -11.74 8.04
CA THR A 115 -0.39 -13.04 8.16
C THR A 115 -1.73 -13.03 8.88
N SER A 116 -2.65 -13.90 8.46
CA SER A 116 -3.88 -14.21 9.19
C SER A 116 -4.72 -12.96 9.47
N MET A 117 -5.20 -12.28 8.44
CA MET A 117 -5.96 -11.04 8.60
C MET A 117 -7.14 -10.92 7.64
N THR A 118 -8.14 -10.15 8.06
CA THR A 118 -9.27 -9.80 7.21
C THR A 118 -9.16 -8.36 6.71
N PHE A 119 -9.70 -8.09 5.53
CA PHE A 119 -9.72 -6.74 4.97
C PHE A 119 -11.07 -6.39 4.33
N GLU A 120 -11.50 -5.14 4.50
CA GLU A 120 -12.50 -4.48 3.67
C GLU A 120 -11.91 -3.16 3.18
N CYS A 121 -11.65 -3.07 1.87
CA CYS A 121 -11.07 -1.90 1.25
C CYS A 121 -12.06 -1.18 0.33
N VAL A 122 -12.33 0.09 0.63
CA VAL A 122 -13.31 0.93 -0.07
C VAL A 122 -12.67 2.25 -0.47
N ALA A 123 -13.03 2.77 -1.64
CA ALA A 123 -12.43 3.99 -2.17
C ALA A 123 -12.80 5.19 -1.31
N ALA A 124 -11.81 6.01 -0.96
CA ALA A 124 -12.01 7.26 -0.27
C ALA A 124 -12.07 8.45 -1.25
N PRO A 125 -12.51 9.64 -0.82
CA PRO A 125 -12.43 10.83 -1.64
C PRO A 125 -10.99 11.10 -2.13
N ALA A 126 -10.86 11.64 -3.34
CA ALA A 126 -9.58 11.76 -4.07
C ALA A 126 -8.45 12.55 -3.36
N CYS A 127 -8.80 13.29 -2.30
CA CYS A 127 -7.83 13.97 -1.44
C CYS A 127 -7.01 13.00 -0.57
N HIS A 128 -7.53 11.81 -0.29
CA HIS A 128 -6.79 10.71 0.31
C HIS A 128 -6.14 9.87 -0.78
N TRP A 129 -4.96 9.32 -0.49
CA TRP A 129 -4.25 8.51 -1.46
C TRP A 129 -4.78 7.07 -1.42
N GLY A 130 -4.99 6.48 -2.60
CA GLY A 130 -5.41 5.08 -2.76
C GLY A 130 -6.65 4.90 -3.58
N GLU A 131 -6.81 3.68 -4.08
CA GLU A 131 -7.91 3.27 -4.93
C GLU A 131 -8.46 1.93 -4.42
N ALA A 132 -8.78 1.85 -3.13
CA ALA A 132 -9.29 0.64 -2.46
C ALA A 132 -8.34 -0.58 -2.54
N ASP A 133 -7.02 -0.36 -2.44
CA ASP A 133 -5.99 -1.38 -2.60
C ASP A 133 -5.82 -2.24 -1.32
N PRO A 134 -6.14 -3.55 -1.30
CA PRO A 134 -5.87 -4.39 -0.12
C PRO A 134 -4.38 -4.57 0.16
N ILE A 135 -3.57 -4.65 -0.90
CA ILE A 135 -2.10 -4.68 -0.84
C ILE A 135 -1.58 -3.71 -1.90
N PHE A 136 -0.78 -2.74 -1.48
CA PHE A 136 -0.16 -1.73 -2.32
C PHE A 136 1.35 -1.67 -2.09
N LEU A 137 2.14 -1.91 -3.13
CA LEU A 137 3.59 -1.76 -3.10
C LEU A 137 4.02 -0.72 -4.13
N SER A 138 4.86 0.23 -3.75
CA SER A 138 5.35 1.24 -4.68
C SER A 138 6.81 1.60 -4.43
N ALA A 139 7.65 1.41 -5.44
CA ALA A 139 9.03 1.88 -5.47
C ALA A 139 9.20 2.82 -6.67
N ARG A 140 9.40 4.11 -6.39
CA ARG A 140 9.62 5.13 -7.42
C ARG A 140 10.35 6.33 -6.84
N ARG A 141 10.93 7.16 -7.70
CA ARG A 141 11.61 8.37 -7.26
C ARG A 141 10.59 9.40 -6.81
N ARG A 142 10.79 9.93 -5.61
CA ARG A 142 10.21 11.23 -5.24
C ARG A 142 11.12 12.38 -5.62
N ASN A 143 12.40 12.26 -5.30
CA ASN A 143 13.41 13.19 -5.74
C ASN A 143 14.15 12.54 -6.92
N PRO A 144 14.24 13.19 -8.10
CA PRO A 144 14.95 12.63 -9.25
C PRO A 144 16.42 12.25 -8.96
N GLN A 145 17.02 12.83 -7.92
CA GLN A 145 18.40 12.57 -7.50
C GLN A 145 18.55 11.45 -6.47
N ILE A 146 17.44 10.96 -5.90
CA ILE A 146 17.46 9.92 -4.86
C ILE A 146 16.82 8.66 -5.44
N GLU A 147 17.53 7.55 -5.33
CA GLU A 147 16.95 6.24 -5.65
C GLU A 147 16.03 5.80 -4.53
N PRO A 148 14.85 5.23 -4.82
CA PRO A 148 14.11 4.49 -3.79
C PRO A 148 14.94 3.29 -3.31
N GLY A 149 14.67 2.82 -2.09
CA GLY A 149 15.24 1.55 -1.63
C GLY A 149 14.43 0.35 -2.14
N GLU A 150 15.07 -0.81 -2.25
CA GLU A 150 14.40 -2.04 -2.66
C GLU A 150 13.31 -2.45 -1.66
N ILE A 151 12.17 -2.93 -2.18
CA ILE A 151 11.14 -3.65 -1.43
C ILE A 151 11.32 -5.14 -1.72
N THR A 152 11.81 -5.90 -0.74
CA THR A 152 12.21 -7.30 -0.97
C THR A 152 11.95 -8.25 0.19
N GLN A 153 11.74 -9.54 -0.10
CA GLN A 153 11.52 -10.57 0.92
C GLN A 153 10.28 -10.28 1.77
N ILE A 154 9.16 -10.00 1.10
CA ILE A 154 7.86 -9.71 1.72
C ILE A 154 6.92 -10.89 1.50
N GLN A 155 6.19 -11.30 2.53
CA GLN A 155 5.22 -12.39 2.43
C GLN A 155 3.86 -11.95 2.97
N PHE A 156 2.82 -12.18 2.18
CA PHE A 156 1.43 -12.02 2.55
C PHE A 156 0.78 -13.41 2.57
N ARG A 157 0.25 -13.84 3.71
CA ARG A 157 -0.27 -15.20 3.88
C ARG A 157 -1.57 -15.28 4.67
N GLY A 158 -2.59 -15.94 4.12
CA GLY A 158 -3.85 -16.14 4.82
C GLY A 158 -4.61 -14.83 4.99
N LEU A 159 -4.88 -14.15 3.88
CA LEU A 159 -5.64 -12.90 3.83
C LEU A 159 -7.01 -13.20 3.22
N CYS A 160 -8.09 -12.72 3.82
CA CYS A 160 -9.44 -12.94 3.32
C CYS A 160 -10.26 -11.66 3.41
N GLY A 161 -10.91 -11.24 2.34
CA GLY A 161 -11.62 -9.98 2.38
C GLY A 161 -12.19 -9.50 1.06
N GLU A 162 -12.58 -8.24 1.08
CA GLU A 162 -13.30 -7.59 -0.01
C GLU A 162 -12.64 -6.27 -0.35
N CYS A 163 -12.62 -5.92 -1.63
CA CYS A 163 -12.09 -4.64 -2.06
C CYS A 163 -12.86 -4.07 -3.26
N GLU A 164 -12.89 -2.76 -3.37
CA GLU A 164 -13.34 -2.07 -4.58
C GLU A 164 -12.18 -1.87 -5.58
N GLY A 165 -10.94 -2.09 -5.16
CA GLY A 165 -9.72 -1.91 -5.95
C GLY A 165 -9.08 -3.22 -6.37
N ALA A 166 -7.75 -3.19 -6.51
CA ALA A 166 -6.92 -4.33 -6.88
C ALA A 166 -5.72 -4.46 -5.95
N ILE A 167 -5.14 -5.67 -5.87
CA ILE A 167 -3.75 -5.80 -5.38
C ILE A 167 -2.85 -5.10 -6.39
N ASN A 168 -1.98 -4.21 -5.93
CA ASN A 168 -1.26 -3.31 -6.80
C ASN A 168 0.22 -3.19 -6.41
N MET A 169 1.11 -3.50 -7.35
CA MET A 169 2.55 -3.41 -7.15
C MET A 169 3.17 -2.62 -8.31
N HIS A 170 3.71 -1.45 -8.03
CA HIS A 170 4.27 -0.58 -9.06
C HIS A 170 5.74 -0.22 -8.78
N SER A 171 6.63 -0.76 -9.60
CA SER A 171 8.04 -0.45 -9.62
C SER A 171 8.36 0.43 -10.84
N GLU A 172 8.75 1.69 -10.62
CA GLU A 172 9.16 2.59 -11.71
C GLU A 172 10.48 2.12 -12.33
N THR A 173 11.47 1.86 -11.48
CA THR A 173 12.70 1.17 -11.88
C THR A 173 12.46 -0.34 -11.78
N PRO A 174 12.67 -1.12 -12.86
CA PRO A 174 12.44 -2.56 -12.83
C PRO A 174 13.22 -3.26 -11.71
N SER A 175 12.61 -4.29 -11.12
CA SER A 175 13.16 -5.12 -10.03
C SER A 175 13.40 -4.43 -8.68
N MET A 176 13.04 -3.16 -8.49
CA MET A 176 13.09 -2.53 -7.16
C MET A 176 12.07 -3.13 -6.19
N ILE A 177 10.99 -3.71 -6.71
CA ILE A 177 10.11 -4.60 -5.97
C ILE A 177 10.45 -6.03 -6.40
N ASN A 178 10.94 -6.86 -5.48
CA ASN A 178 11.30 -8.24 -5.80
C ASN A 178 11.09 -9.24 -4.67
N ARG A 179 11.05 -10.54 -4.98
CA ARG A 179 10.91 -11.62 -3.99
C ARG A 179 9.69 -11.44 -3.08
N ILE A 180 8.55 -11.19 -3.71
CA ILE A 180 7.25 -11.02 -3.06
C ILE A 180 6.50 -12.35 -3.11
N ARG A 181 5.89 -12.77 -2.00
CA ARG A 181 5.05 -13.97 -1.93
C ARG A 181 3.63 -13.60 -1.54
N LEU A 182 2.67 -14.03 -2.36
CA LEU A 182 1.24 -14.02 -2.07
C LEU A 182 0.79 -15.48 -1.92
N GLU A 183 0.35 -15.87 -0.73
CA GLU A 183 -0.02 -17.26 -0.43
C GLU A 183 -1.36 -17.34 0.31
N SER A 184 -2.30 -18.14 -0.18
CA SER A 184 -3.62 -18.35 0.45
C SER A 184 -4.38 -17.04 0.68
N ILE A 185 -4.72 -16.36 -0.43
CA ILE A 185 -5.48 -15.10 -0.41
C ILE A 185 -6.87 -15.34 -1.02
N GLN A 186 -7.92 -14.95 -0.32
CA GLN A 186 -9.30 -14.94 -0.82
C GLN A 186 -9.79 -13.50 -0.95
N LEU A 187 -10.19 -13.09 -2.15
CA LEU A 187 -10.52 -11.70 -2.45
C LEU A 187 -11.83 -11.59 -3.24
N THR A 188 -12.79 -10.82 -2.73
CA THR A 188 -14.00 -10.47 -3.50
C THR A 188 -13.96 -9.02 -3.96
N GLN A 189 -13.94 -8.80 -5.27
CA GLN A 189 -14.05 -7.45 -5.84
C GLN A 189 -15.51 -7.00 -5.86
N ARG A 190 -15.76 -5.78 -5.37
CA ARG A 190 -17.08 -5.16 -5.32
C ARG A 190 -17.16 -3.93 -6.22
N LEU A 191 -18.38 -3.62 -6.67
CA LEU A 191 -18.68 -2.36 -7.34
C LEU A 191 -18.64 -1.23 -6.32
N HIS A 192 -17.96 -0.14 -6.68
CA HIS A 192 -17.98 1.08 -5.88
C HIS A 192 -19.32 1.80 -6.08
N CYS A 193 -19.93 2.24 -4.98
CA CYS A 193 -21.29 2.76 -4.98
C CYS A 193 -21.41 4.22 -5.48
N HIS A 194 -20.32 5.00 -5.51
CA HIS A 194 -20.39 6.46 -5.67
C HIS A 194 -19.35 7.09 -6.62
N GLY A 195 -18.75 6.33 -7.53
CA GLY A 195 -17.61 6.84 -8.29
C GLY A 195 -17.07 5.91 -9.38
N TRP A 196 -15.90 6.26 -9.90
CA TRP A 196 -15.25 5.59 -11.03
C TRP A 196 -14.16 4.64 -10.54
N GLN A 197 -14.25 3.36 -10.94
CA GLN A 197 -13.23 2.34 -10.66
C GLN A 197 -12.30 2.17 -11.86
N GLY A 198 -11.09 1.65 -11.62
CA GLY A 198 -10.14 1.31 -12.68
C GLY A 198 -8.92 2.22 -12.77
N ASN A 199 -8.64 3.03 -11.76
CA ASN A 199 -7.32 3.63 -11.58
C ASN A 199 -6.51 2.90 -10.53
N TYR A 200 -5.20 3.07 -10.62
CA TYR A 200 -4.30 2.98 -9.49
C TYR A 200 -3.78 4.36 -9.08
N ASP A 201 -3.34 4.48 -7.83
CA ASP A 201 -2.73 5.69 -7.29
C ASP A 201 -1.31 5.40 -6.78
N ILE A 202 -0.30 6.02 -7.40
CA ILE A 202 1.14 5.92 -7.03
C ILE A 202 1.70 7.16 -6.31
N ARG A 203 0.83 8.08 -5.89
CA ARG A 203 1.22 9.25 -5.11
C ARG A 203 1.79 8.86 -3.74
N PRO A 204 2.67 9.68 -3.13
CA PRO A 204 3.30 10.91 -3.64
C PRO A 204 4.80 10.70 -3.97
N PRO A 205 5.48 11.76 -4.45
CA PRO A 205 4.98 12.86 -5.24
C PRO A 205 5.05 12.52 -6.73
N CYS A 206 4.03 12.88 -7.49
CA CYS A 206 3.96 12.55 -8.91
C CYS A 206 3.87 13.80 -9.79
N ASN A 207 3.80 14.99 -9.19
CA ASN A 207 3.72 16.24 -9.92
C ASN A 207 5.06 16.56 -10.60
N PRO A 208 5.14 16.58 -11.94
CA PRO A 208 6.39 16.82 -12.66
C PRO A 208 6.92 18.26 -12.48
N PHE A 209 6.05 19.21 -12.13
CA PHE A 209 6.42 20.61 -11.93
C PHE A 209 6.96 20.90 -10.53
N SER A 210 6.68 20.02 -9.57
CA SER A 210 7.12 20.11 -8.17
C SER A 210 7.51 18.70 -7.71
N PRO A 211 8.61 18.13 -8.26
CA PRO A 211 8.95 16.74 -8.03
C PRO A 211 9.25 16.45 -6.55
N THR A 212 9.79 17.42 -5.81
CA THR A 212 9.99 17.31 -4.35
C THR A 212 8.86 17.99 -3.55
N GLY A 213 7.74 18.30 -4.20
CA GLY A 213 6.58 18.93 -3.58
C GLY A 213 5.89 18.01 -2.57
N MET A 214 5.26 18.61 -1.57
CA MET A 214 4.63 17.90 -0.45
C MET A 214 3.18 18.39 -0.25
N GLY A 215 2.38 17.60 0.48
CA GLY A 215 1.03 18.00 0.86
C GLY A 215 0.09 18.28 -0.32
N ILE A 216 -0.41 19.52 -0.40
CA ILE A 216 -1.46 19.94 -1.35
C ILE A 216 -1.06 19.74 -2.81
N ASP A 217 0.23 19.87 -3.13
CA ASP A 217 0.80 19.66 -4.47
C ASP A 217 0.50 18.25 -4.99
N ASN A 218 0.46 17.26 -4.10
CA ASN A 218 0.23 15.86 -4.45
C ASN A 218 -1.25 15.48 -4.36
N ALA A 219 -2.03 16.17 -3.52
CA ALA A 219 -3.45 15.86 -3.36
C ALA A 219 -4.34 16.46 -4.45
N TRP A 220 -4.02 17.67 -4.94
CA TRP A 220 -4.96 18.46 -5.75
C TRP A 220 -4.42 18.94 -7.10
N CYS A 221 -3.12 18.80 -7.37
CA CYS A 221 -2.58 19.18 -8.67
C CYS A 221 -3.02 18.14 -9.72
N LEU A 222 -3.93 18.56 -10.60
CA LEU A 222 -4.47 17.71 -11.66
C LEU A 222 -3.54 17.67 -12.86
N ASN A 223 -3.36 16.48 -13.42
CA ASN A 223 -2.83 16.29 -14.75
C ASN A 223 -3.88 16.82 -15.77
N PRO A 224 -3.54 17.82 -16.60
CA PRO A 224 -4.48 18.42 -17.54
C PRO A 224 -4.94 17.44 -18.63
N GLU A 225 -4.19 16.38 -18.91
CA GLU A 225 -4.52 15.36 -19.91
C GLU A 225 -5.56 14.36 -19.38
N THR A 226 -5.43 13.95 -18.11
CA THR A 226 -6.31 12.92 -17.52
C THR A 226 -7.44 13.49 -16.68
N GLY A 227 -7.34 14.76 -16.26
CA GLY A 227 -8.27 15.39 -15.32
C GLY A 227 -8.19 14.85 -13.89
N LYS A 228 -7.20 13.99 -13.59
CA LYS A 228 -6.99 13.36 -12.29
C LYS A 228 -5.73 13.91 -11.63
N ALA A 229 -5.57 13.71 -10.32
CA ALA A 229 -4.32 14.07 -9.66
C ALA A 229 -3.13 13.35 -10.32
N TRP A 230 -1.98 14.02 -10.41
CA TRP A 230 -0.77 13.38 -10.91
C TRP A 230 -0.47 12.08 -10.16
N GLY A 231 -0.16 11.00 -10.88
CA GLY A 231 0.06 9.67 -10.29
C GLY A 231 -1.21 8.85 -10.05
N VAL A 232 -2.39 9.38 -10.34
CA VAL A 232 -3.62 8.59 -10.46
C VAL A 232 -3.82 8.26 -11.94
N GLU A 233 -3.68 6.99 -12.28
CA GLU A 233 -3.59 6.53 -13.67
C GLU A 233 -4.54 5.35 -13.90
N PRO A 234 -5.13 5.22 -15.10
CA PRO A 234 -5.95 4.07 -15.41
C PRO A 234 -5.11 2.80 -15.45
N TYR A 235 -5.63 1.69 -14.92
CA TYR A 235 -5.03 0.39 -15.14
C TYR A 235 -5.05 0.05 -16.64
N PRO A 236 -3.96 -0.51 -17.19
CA PRO A 236 -3.95 -1.02 -18.56
C PRO A 236 -5.06 -2.04 -18.77
N GLY A 237 -5.97 -1.78 -19.71
CA GLY A 237 -7.11 -2.66 -20.01
C GLY A 237 -8.25 -2.66 -18.97
N GLY A 238 -8.21 -1.78 -17.96
CA GLY A 238 -9.24 -1.67 -16.92
C GLY A 238 -8.85 -2.31 -15.58
N LEU A 239 -9.74 -2.30 -14.60
CA LEU A 239 -9.49 -2.82 -13.24
C LEU A 239 -9.22 -4.34 -13.24
N PRO A 240 -8.02 -4.82 -12.88
CA PRO A 240 -7.75 -6.24 -12.68
C PRO A 240 -8.02 -6.66 -11.22
N VAL A 241 -7.80 -7.94 -10.88
CA VAL A 241 -7.70 -8.41 -9.49
C VAL A 241 -6.33 -8.08 -8.91
N LEU A 242 -5.29 -8.26 -9.73
CA LEU A 242 -3.91 -7.97 -9.39
C LEU A 242 -3.22 -7.28 -10.56
N PHE A 243 -2.57 -6.15 -10.28
CA PHE A 243 -1.67 -5.46 -11.18
C PHE A 243 -0.25 -5.45 -10.60
N ALA A 244 0.71 -5.87 -11.41
CA ALA A 244 2.13 -5.76 -11.07
C ALA A 244 2.91 -5.19 -12.25
N GLN A 245 3.65 -4.10 -12.02
CA GLN A 245 4.52 -3.47 -13.00
C GLN A 245 5.97 -3.47 -12.51
N GLY A 246 6.88 -3.99 -13.34
CA GLY A 246 8.32 -3.95 -13.08
C GLY A 246 8.77 -4.80 -11.89
N VAL A 247 7.95 -5.77 -11.46
CA VAL A 247 8.23 -6.63 -10.30
C VAL A 247 9.00 -7.87 -10.74
N SER A 248 9.97 -8.33 -9.94
CA SER A 248 10.67 -9.60 -10.19
C SER A 248 10.54 -10.62 -9.07
N ASP A 249 10.66 -11.91 -9.41
CA ASP A 249 10.56 -13.02 -8.45
C ASP A 249 9.23 -12.99 -7.62
N LEU A 250 8.12 -12.58 -8.25
CA LEU A 250 6.77 -12.63 -7.65
C LEU A 250 6.24 -14.06 -7.67
N VAL A 251 5.86 -14.58 -6.50
CA VAL A 251 5.26 -15.91 -6.37
C VAL A 251 3.83 -15.77 -5.87
N ILE A 252 2.87 -16.26 -6.65
CA ILE A 252 1.46 -16.31 -6.31
C ILE A 252 1.04 -17.78 -6.15
N ARG A 253 0.49 -18.13 -5.00
CA ARG A 253 -0.05 -19.47 -4.69
C ARG A 253 -1.39 -19.32 -4.00
N GLU A 254 -2.39 -20.11 -4.42
CA GLU A 254 -3.71 -20.12 -3.77
C GLU A 254 -4.32 -18.71 -3.66
N LEU A 255 -4.33 -17.97 -4.77
CA LEU A 255 -5.08 -16.72 -4.89
C LEU A 255 -6.45 -17.05 -5.48
N ASP A 256 -7.48 -17.03 -4.64
CA ASP A 256 -8.88 -17.20 -5.01
C ASP A 256 -9.56 -15.85 -5.09
N TRP A 257 -10.36 -15.62 -6.13
CA TRP A 257 -11.06 -14.36 -6.31
C TRP A 257 -12.48 -14.51 -6.83
N GLN A 258 -13.34 -13.59 -6.39
CA GLN A 258 -14.69 -13.41 -6.91
C GLN A 258 -14.85 -11.99 -7.45
N ARG A 259 -15.59 -11.86 -8.56
CA ARG A 259 -15.84 -10.58 -9.24
C ARG A 259 -17.30 -10.55 -9.70
N PRO A 260 -17.89 -9.36 -9.93
CA PRO A 260 -19.24 -9.28 -10.48
C PRO A 260 -19.33 -9.96 -11.85
N VAL A 261 -20.47 -10.62 -12.09
CA VAL A 261 -20.78 -11.27 -13.37
C VAL A 261 -22.13 -10.75 -13.87
N PRO A 262 -22.21 -10.12 -15.05
CA PRO A 262 -21.11 -9.82 -15.97
C PRO A 262 -20.10 -8.82 -15.38
N LEU A 263 -18.87 -8.82 -15.90
CA LEU A 263 -17.87 -7.84 -15.51
C LEU A 263 -18.37 -6.42 -15.80
N PRO A 264 -18.23 -5.47 -14.85
CA PRO A 264 -18.60 -4.07 -15.09
C PRO A 264 -17.77 -3.44 -16.21
N ALA A 265 -18.29 -2.37 -16.82
CA ALA A 265 -17.55 -1.61 -17.81
C ALA A 265 -16.26 -1.03 -17.22
N GLY A 266 -15.16 -1.09 -17.97
CA GLY A 266 -13.84 -0.63 -17.50
C GLY A 266 -13.12 -1.60 -16.56
N TRP A 267 -13.66 -2.80 -16.33
CA TRP A 267 -12.95 -3.87 -15.63
C TRP A 267 -12.21 -4.76 -16.62
N ASN A 268 -10.99 -5.15 -16.26
CA ASN A 268 -10.14 -5.97 -17.13
C ASN A 268 -10.64 -7.41 -17.15
N THR A 269 -10.71 -8.01 -18.34
CA THR A 269 -11.06 -9.44 -18.50
C THR A 269 -9.92 -10.35 -18.05
N GLN A 270 -8.67 -9.88 -18.10
CA GLN A 270 -7.52 -10.51 -17.46
C GLN A 270 -7.51 -10.16 -15.96
N ALA A 271 -7.66 -11.16 -15.10
CA ALA A 271 -7.66 -10.95 -13.65
C ALA A 271 -6.26 -10.59 -13.13
N LEU A 272 -5.20 -11.14 -13.73
CA LEU A 272 -3.81 -10.89 -13.35
C LEU A 272 -3.10 -10.17 -14.50
N CYS A 273 -2.70 -8.92 -14.25
CA CYS A 273 -1.97 -8.09 -15.22
C CYS A 273 -0.53 -7.89 -14.74
N LEU A 274 0.40 -8.60 -15.38
CA LEU A 274 1.83 -8.57 -15.06
C LEU A 274 2.60 -7.87 -16.20
N GLU A 275 2.99 -6.63 -15.99
CA GLU A 275 3.72 -5.83 -16.98
C GLU A 275 5.20 -5.73 -16.63
N LYS A 276 6.07 -6.00 -17.62
CA LYS A 276 7.54 -5.92 -17.45
C LYS A 276 8.04 -6.69 -16.22
N CYS A 277 7.34 -7.78 -15.87
CA CYS A 277 7.68 -8.61 -14.74
C CYS A 277 8.64 -9.73 -15.16
N GLU A 278 9.57 -10.10 -14.27
CA GLU A 278 10.57 -11.12 -14.54
C GLU A 278 10.55 -12.24 -13.51
N ARG A 279 10.73 -13.50 -13.94
CA ARG A 279 10.80 -14.67 -13.05
C ARG A 279 9.59 -14.83 -12.11
N SER A 280 8.45 -14.25 -12.51
CA SER A 280 7.18 -14.39 -11.79
C SER A 280 6.55 -15.75 -12.05
N SER A 281 5.97 -16.36 -11.02
CA SER A 281 5.29 -17.64 -11.13
C SER A 281 3.93 -17.58 -10.46
N VAL A 282 2.91 -18.07 -11.17
CA VAL A 282 1.56 -18.27 -10.67
C VAL A 282 1.33 -19.77 -10.61
N ARG A 283 0.98 -20.28 -9.43
CA ARG A 283 0.56 -21.67 -9.26
C ARG A 283 -0.88 -21.69 -8.80
N GLU A 284 -1.76 -22.02 -9.73
CA GLU A 284 -3.15 -22.35 -9.44
C GLU A 284 -3.18 -23.75 -8.83
N THR A 285 -3.90 -23.90 -7.73
CA THR A 285 -4.21 -25.20 -7.10
C THR A 285 -5.49 -25.76 -7.67
#